data_AF-A0A7S3IV75-F1
#
_entry.id   AF-A0A7S3IV75-F1
#
_cell.length_a   1.000
_cell.length_b   1.000
_cell.length_c   1.000
_cell.angle_alpha   90.00
_cell.angle_beta   90.00
_cell.angle_gamma   90.00
#
_symmetry.space_group_name_H-M   'P 1'
#
loop_
_entity.id
_entity.type
_entity.pdbx_description
1 polymer ?
#
loop_
_entity_poly.entity_id
_entity_poly.type
_entity_poly.pdbx_seq_one_letter_code
_entity_poly.pdbx_strand_id
1 'polypeptide(L)'
;MSKYWVNSPAQGEKGKLNISMVPITVVGAKYDQFAQSFEPAAKKTLCQALRYICYRNGCDLVFTSIMEERPMRNFREMMKHHLFRDFPQFSQDEKEPKPESDGPIVTGNDFQMYPAPERDPMKALNIYASTDTERHIGEPPNANMRHNKAIEILWQEQVETQFKKSQ
;
A
#
# COMPACT_ATOMS: atom_id res chain seq x y z
N MET A 1 2.17 -19.82 -12.01
CA MET A 1 1.49 -18.55 -11.66
C MET A 1 1.58 -18.35 -10.16
N SER A 2 1.99 -17.17 -9.73
CA SER A 2 2.20 -16.88 -8.31
C SER A 2 0.88 -16.86 -7.55
N LYS A 3 0.76 -17.62 -6.46
CA LYS A 3 -0.49 -17.80 -5.70
C LYS A 3 -1.04 -16.50 -5.08
N TYR A 4 -0.27 -15.41 -5.07
CA TYR A 4 -0.67 -14.08 -4.61
C TYR A 4 -1.93 -13.54 -5.31
N TRP A 5 -2.18 -13.93 -6.56
CA TRP A 5 -3.28 -13.38 -7.39
C TRP A 5 -4.53 -14.26 -7.43
N VAL A 6 -4.48 -15.44 -6.80
CA VAL A 6 -5.49 -16.48 -6.99
C VAL A 6 -6.77 -16.22 -6.19
N ASN A 7 -6.76 -15.34 -5.17
CA ASN A 7 -7.92 -15.06 -4.30
C ASN A 7 -8.09 -13.58 -3.87
N SER A 8 -7.54 -12.61 -4.62
CA SER A 8 -7.63 -11.20 -4.22
C SER A 8 -8.93 -10.51 -4.67
N PRO A 9 -9.50 -9.56 -3.90
CA PRO A 9 -10.59 -8.69 -4.34
C PRO A 9 -10.27 -7.86 -5.61
N ALA A 10 -8.99 -7.75 -6.00
CA ALA A 10 -8.55 -7.12 -7.26
C ALA A 10 -8.80 -7.99 -8.51
N GLN A 11 -9.40 -9.17 -8.37
CA GLN A 11 -9.66 -10.11 -9.48
C GLN A 11 -10.56 -9.58 -10.60
N GLY A 12 -11.30 -8.48 -10.39
CA GLY A 12 -12.09 -7.83 -11.43
C GLY A 12 -11.28 -7.11 -12.51
N GLU A 13 -9.98 -6.87 -12.28
CA GLU A 13 -9.15 -5.99 -13.12
C GLU A 13 -7.96 -6.71 -13.77
N LYS A 14 -8.08 -8.03 -13.97
CA LYS A 14 -7.02 -8.93 -14.49
C LYS A 14 -6.41 -8.53 -15.84
N GLY A 15 -7.05 -7.65 -16.62
CA GLY A 15 -6.53 -7.17 -17.91
C GLY A 15 -5.73 -5.88 -17.85
N LYS A 16 -5.63 -5.24 -16.67
CA LYS A 16 -5.02 -3.92 -16.50
C LYS A 16 -3.75 -3.97 -15.63
N LEU A 17 -3.39 -5.10 -15.03
CA LEU A 17 -2.26 -5.18 -14.11
C LEU A 17 -0.98 -5.55 -14.85
N ASN A 18 0.11 -4.84 -14.58
CA ASN A 18 1.45 -5.18 -15.08
C ASN A 18 2.15 -6.08 -14.07
N ILE A 19 1.80 -7.36 -14.07
CA ILE A 19 2.28 -8.31 -13.05
C ILE A 19 3.69 -8.76 -13.42
N SER A 20 4.67 -8.42 -12.57
CA SER A 20 6.03 -8.95 -12.67
C SER A 20 6.09 -10.45 -12.31
N MET A 21 6.99 -11.19 -12.95
CA MET A 21 7.26 -12.61 -12.62
C MET A 21 8.05 -12.77 -11.31
N VAL A 22 8.67 -11.70 -10.83
CA VAL A 22 9.47 -11.65 -9.60
C VAL A 22 8.74 -10.78 -8.58
N PRO A 23 8.68 -11.16 -7.29
CA PRO A 23 8.11 -10.31 -6.25
C PRO A 23 8.87 -8.98 -6.17
N ILE A 24 8.14 -7.86 -6.21
CA ILE A 24 8.69 -6.52 -6.12
C ILE A 24 8.12 -5.87 -4.87
N THR A 25 9.01 -5.31 -4.05
CA THR A 25 8.67 -4.57 -2.84
C THR A 25 9.20 -3.14 -2.98
N VAL A 26 8.31 -2.15 -2.83
CA VAL A 26 8.66 -0.74 -2.78
C VAL A 26 8.87 -0.34 -1.33
N VAL A 27 10.06 0.18 -1.04
CA VAL A 27 10.44 0.60 0.31
C VAL A 27 10.63 2.11 0.33
N GLY A 28 9.82 2.82 1.10
CA GLY A 28 10.05 4.22 1.42
C GLY A 28 10.96 4.34 2.63
N ALA A 29 12.20 4.77 2.43
CA ALA A 29 13.16 4.96 3.51
C ALA A 29 13.03 6.35 4.15
N LYS A 30 13.55 6.48 5.38
CA LYS A 30 13.57 7.75 6.16
C LYS A 30 12.18 8.37 6.33
N TYR A 31 11.21 7.54 6.70
CA TYR A 31 9.83 7.99 6.94
C TYR A 31 9.76 9.12 7.99
N ASP A 32 10.70 9.16 8.94
CA ASP A 32 10.86 10.24 9.92
C ASP A 32 11.02 11.62 9.27
N GLN A 33 11.94 11.77 8.31
CA GLN A 33 12.13 13.03 7.59
C GLN A 33 10.91 13.35 6.73
N PHE A 34 10.32 12.35 6.08
CA PHE A 34 9.11 12.55 5.29
C PHE A 34 7.93 13.03 6.15
N ALA A 35 7.75 12.44 7.34
CA ALA A 35 6.72 12.79 8.30
C ALA A 35 6.92 14.20 8.90
N GLN A 36 8.15 14.70 9.00
CA GLN A 36 8.42 16.02 9.58
C GLN A 36 8.49 17.14 8.53
N SER A 37 9.05 16.89 7.34
CA SER A 37 9.39 17.94 6.39
C SER A 37 8.28 18.34 5.42
N PHE A 38 7.27 17.49 5.19
CA PHE A 38 6.24 17.75 4.17
C PHE A 38 4.88 18.14 4.75
N GLU A 39 4.16 18.99 4.02
CA GLU A 39 2.79 19.35 4.35
C GLU A 39 1.83 18.15 4.25
N PRO A 40 0.78 18.08 5.09
CA PRO A 40 -0.28 17.07 5.04
C PRO A 40 -0.84 16.77 3.65
N ALA A 41 -1.07 17.81 2.85
CA ALA A 41 -1.64 17.67 1.51
C ALA A 41 -0.67 16.95 0.56
N ALA A 42 0.62 17.30 0.63
CA ALA A 42 1.64 16.69 -0.22
C ALA A 42 1.90 15.23 0.14
N LYS A 43 1.89 14.91 1.44
CA LYS A 43 1.99 13.53 1.92
C LYS A 43 0.85 12.66 1.39
N LYS A 44 -0.38 13.15 1.49
CA LYS A 44 -1.56 12.43 1.01
C LYS A 44 -1.46 12.12 -0.48
N THR A 45 -1.12 13.13 -1.28
CA THR A 45 -0.95 12.96 -2.73
C THR A 45 0.15 11.95 -3.07
N LEU A 46 1.31 12.03 -2.43
CA LEU A 46 2.41 11.08 -2.67
C LEU A 46 2.04 9.65 -2.25
N CYS A 47 1.45 9.49 -1.06
CA CYS A 47 0.99 8.20 -0.56
C CYS A 47 -0.06 7.56 -1.50
N GLN A 48 -0.99 8.35 -2.03
CA GLN A 48 -1.96 7.87 -3.02
C GLN A 48 -1.30 7.47 -4.34
N ALA A 49 -0.36 8.28 -4.84
CA ALA A 49 0.40 7.98 -6.06
C ALA A 49 1.20 6.68 -5.92
N LEU A 50 1.91 6.50 -4.80
CA LEU A 50 2.69 5.30 -4.52
C LEU A 50 1.78 4.06 -4.42
N ARG A 51 0.63 4.19 -3.77
CA ARG A 51 -0.38 3.13 -3.70
C ARG A 51 -0.90 2.73 -5.07
N TYR A 52 -1.18 3.71 -5.94
CA TYR A 52 -1.59 3.47 -7.32
C TYR A 52 -0.52 2.68 -8.11
N ILE A 53 0.74 3.09 -8.01
CA ILE A 53 1.86 2.42 -8.70
C ILE A 53 2.01 0.98 -8.19
N CYS A 54 1.94 0.78 -6.88
CA CYS A 54 2.07 -0.55 -6.28
C CYS A 54 0.89 -1.45 -6.65
N TYR A 55 -0.33 -0.90 -6.69
CA TYR A 55 -1.50 -1.61 -7.18
C TYR A 55 -1.34 -2.07 -8.63
N ARG A 56 -0.94 -1.15 -9.52
CA ARG A 56 -0.81 -1.40 -10.97
C ARG A 56 0.23 -2.49 -11.28
N ASN A 57 1.35 -2.47 -10.57
CA ASN A 57 2.46 -3.40 -10.77
C ASN A 57 2.35 -4.65 -9.89
N GLY A 58 1.40 -4.65 -8.95
CA GLY A 58 1.23 -5.73 -8.00
C GLY A 58 2.38 -5.87 -7.01
N CYS A 59 2.94 -4.74 -6.61
CA CYS A 59 4.03 -4.65 -5.65
C CYS A 59 3.50 -4.47 -4.22
N ASP A 60 4.31 -4.89 -3.25
CA ASP A 60 4.11 -4.54 -1.85
C ASP A 60 4.72 -3.16 -1.57
N LEU A 61 4.14 -2.41 -0.63
CA LEU A 61 4.61 -1.08 -0.22
C LEU A 61 4.80 -1.04 1.29
N VAL A 62 6.00 -0.65 1.74
CA VAL A 62 6.28 -0.42 3.15
C VAL A 62 7.10 0.84 3.35
N PHE A 63 6.77 1.61 4.37
CA PHE A 63 7.65 2.65 4.88
C PHE A 63 8.56 2.12 5.98
N THR A 64 9.77 2.64 6.03
CA THR A 64 10.79 2.31 7.04
C THR A 64 11.39 3.58 7.61
N SER A 65 11.65 3.57 8.91
CA SER A 65 12.42 4.59 9.61
C SER A 65 13.39 3.91 10.55
N ILE A 66 14.54 4.55 10.77
CA ILE A 66 15.52 4.12 11.78
C ILE A 66 15.05 4.56 13.17
N MET A 67 14.27 5.63 13.25
CA MET A 67 13.78 6.19 14.52
C MET A 67 12.56 5.45 15.07
N GLU A 68 11.76 4.84 14.19
CA GLU A 68 10.55 4.12 14.59
C GLU A 68 10.71 2.61 14.42
N GLU A 69 10.46 1.85 15.49
CA GLU A 69 10.59 0.40 15.49
C GLU A 69 9.46 -0.31 14.71
N ARG A 70 8.25 0.25 14.74
CA ARG A 70 7.07 -0.37 14.12
C ARG A 70 7.19 -0.51 12.59
N PRO A 71 7.57 0.53 11.80
CA PRO A 71 7.79 0.39 10.36
C PRO A 71 8.94 -0.59 10.03
N MET A 72 9.98 -0.63 10.88
CA MET A 72 11.09 -1.57 10.74
C MET A 72 10.67 -3.03 10.94
N ARG A 73 9.80 -3.29 11.93
CA ARG A 73 9.23 -4.62 12.18
C ARG A 73 8.38 -5.08 11.00
N ASN A 74 7.48 -4.22 10.50
CA ASN A 74 6.64 -4.52 9.33
C ASN A 74 7.49 -4.89 8.10
N PHE A 75 8.57 -4.15 7.84
CA PHE A 75 9.48 -4.46 6.74
C PHE A 75 10.15 -5.83 6.92
N ARG A 76 10.62 -6.17 8.13
CA ARG A 76 11.23 -7.49 8.41
C ARG A 76 10.23 -8.62 8.22
N GLU A 77 8.98 -8.44 8.66
CA GLU A 77 7.92 -9.43 8.49
C GLU A 77 7.59 -9.64 7.01
N MET A 78 7.48 -8.57 6.23
CA MET A 78 7.24 -8.65 4.79
C MET A 78 8.41 -9.30 4.03
N MET A 79 9.66 -8.98 4.39
CA MET A 79 10.84 -9.63 3.81
C MET A 79 10.91 -11.11 4.15
N LYS A 80 10.61 -11.49 5.41
CA LYS A 80 10.51 -12.90 5.80
C LYS A 80 9.47 -13.64 4.97
N HIS A 81 8.33 -13.01 4.71
CA HIS A 81 7.29 -13.56 3.86
C HIS A 81 7.78 -13.84 2.43
N HIS A 82 8.48 -12.89 1.80
CA HIS A 82 9.02 -13.10 0.45
C HIS A 82 10.10 -14.18 0.36
N LEU A 83 10.97 -14.28 1.38
CA LEU A 83 12.11 -15.18 1.37
C LEU A 83 11.75 -16.61 1.78
N PHE A 84 10.99 -16.77 2.86
CA PHE A 84 10.71 -18.08 3.45
C PHE A 84 9.34 -18.64 3.08
N ARG A 85 8.47 -17.83 2.44
CA ARG A 85 7.04 -18.14 2.27
C ARG A 85 6.30 -18.41 3.58
N ASP A 86 6.95 -18.12 4.70
CA ASP A 86 6.38 -18.19 6.03
C ASP A 86 5.56 -16.93 6.28
N PHE A 87 4.35 -17.14 6.75
CA PHE A 87 3.45 -16.03 7.04
C PHE A 87 3.66 -15.55 8.46
N PRO A 88 3.58 -14.23 8.70
CA PRO A 88 3.64 -13.71 10.05
C PRO A 88 2.42 -14.23 10.84
N GLN A 89 2.67 -15.09 11.83
CA GLN A 89 1.71 -15.35 12.90
C GLN A 89 1.74 -14.11 13.81
N PHE A 90 0.78 -13.21 13.63
CA PHE A 90 0.60 -12.12 14.58
C PHE A 90 -0.13 -12.65 15.81
N SER A 91 0.59 -12.80 16.93
CA SER A 91 0.00 -12.85 18.26
C SER A 91 -0.67 -11.51 18.56
N GLN A 92 -1.95 -11.57 18.95
CA GLN A 92 -2.82 -10.41 19.18
C GLN A 92 -2.53 -9.72 20.54
N ASP A 93 -1.31 -9.25 20.79
CA ASP A 93 -1.00 -8.65 22.11
C ASP A 93 -1.04 -7.11 22.18
N GLU A 94 -1.48 -6.41 21.13
CA GLU A 94 -1.69 -4.95 21.18
C GLU A 94 -2.98 -4.50 20.47
N LYS A 95 -4.14 -4.93 20.97
CA LYS A 95 -5.42 -4.26 20.67
C LYS A 95 -5.84 -3.41 21.85
N GLU A 96 -5.66 -2.09 21.74
CA GLU A 96 -6.54 -1.17 22.45
C GLU A 96 -7.99 -1.39 21.95
N PRO A 97 -9.00 -1.41 22.84
CA PRO A 97 -10.36 -1.76 22.46
C PRO A 97 -11.00 -0.60 21.70
N LYS A 98 -11.50 -0.86 20.49
CA LYS A 98 -12.50 0.01 19.84
C LYS A 98 -13.81 -0.75 19.67
N PRO A 99 -14.95 -0.11 19.96
CA PRO A 99 -16.25 -0.77 20.06
C PRO A 99 -16.79 -1.18 18.69
N GLU A 100 -17.59 -2.23 18.79
CA GLU A 100 -18.31 -3.00 17.78
C GLU A 100 -18.94 -2.17 16.64
N SER A 101 -18.74 -2.63 15.40
CA SER A 101 -19.70 -2.43 14.32
C SER A 101 -19.73 -3.69 13.45
N ASP A 102 -20.91 -4.27 13.36
CA ASP A 102 -21.26 -5.54 12.72
C ASP A 102 -20.60 -5.79 11.36
N GLY A 103 -19.82 -6.88 11.29
CA GLY A 103 -19.32 -7.50 10.07
C GLY A 103 -19.22 -9.02 10.30
N PRO A 104 -19.52 -9.86 9.28
CA PRO A 104 -19.96 -11.22 9.53
C PRO A 104 -18.87 -12.16 10.08
N ILE A 105 -19.40 -13.06 10.91
CA ILE A 105 -18.78 -14.13 11.68
C ILE A 105 -17.94 -15.08 10.82
N VAL A 106 -16.76 -15.41 11.36
CA VAL A 106 -15.78 -16.39 10.90
C VAL A 106 -16.41 -17.77 10.65
N THR A 107 -16.19 -18.35 9.47
CA THR A 107 -16.40 -19.79 9.22
C THR A 107 -15.20 -20.40 8.49
N GLY A 108 -14.72 -21.51 9.05
CA GLY A 108 -13.57 -22.35 8.68
C GLY A 108 -12.96 -22.24 7.29
N ASN A 109 -11.69 -21.83 7.28
CA ASN A 109 -10.56 -22.45 6.58
C ASN A 109 -9.31 -21.64 7.00
N ASP A 110 -8.16 -22.28 7.21
CA ASP A 110 -6.87 -21.65 7.52
C ASP A 110 -6.35 -20.80 6.34
N PHE A 111 -7.13 -19.79 5.93
CA PHE A 111 -6.71 -18.77 4.98
C PHE A 111 -5.98 -17.69 5.75
N GLN A 112 -4.66 -17.68 5.58
CA GLN A 112 -3.76 -16.62 6.03
C GLN A 112 -4.34 -15.25 5.69
N MET A 113 -4.83 -14.58 6.74
CA MET A 113 -5.42 -13.26 6.67
C MET A 113 -4.29 -12.25 6.61
N TYR A 114 -4.09 -11.63 5.44
CA TYR A 114 -3.21 -10.47 5.31
C TYR A 114 -3.70 -9.37 6.27
N PRO A 115 -2.80 -8.64 6.95
CA PRO A 115 -3.22 -7.52 7.77
C PRO A 115 -3.95 -6.50 6.89
N ALA A 116 -4.97 -5.85 7.46
CA ALA A 116 -5.68 -4.81 6.76
C ALA A 116 -4.68 -3.71 6.33
N PRO A 117 -4.73 -3.23 5.08
CA PRO A 117 -3.77 -2.24 4.59
C PRO A 117 -3.87 -0.97 5.43
N GLU A 118 -2.72 -0.49 5.92
CA GLU A 118 -2.66 0.81 6.57
C GLU A 118 -2.75 1.89 5.49
N ARG A 119 -3.88 2.61 5.47
CA ARG A 119 -4.22 3.58 4.42
C ARG A 119 -4.09 5.02 4.90
N ASP A 120 -3.84 5.23 6.19
CA ASP A 120 -3.68 6.57 6.77
C ASP A 120 -2.40 7.23 6.21
N PRO A 121 -2.52 8.34 5.46
CA PRO A 121 -1.35 9.03 4.91
C PRO A 121 -0.44 9.65 5.98
N MET A 122 -0.93 9.79 7.21
CA MET A 122 -0.17 10.30 8.35
C MET A 122 0.60 9.23 9.10
N LYS A 123 0.47 7.96 8.70
CA LYS A 123 1.18 6.84 9.29
C LYS A 123 2.07 6.16 8.26
N ALA A 124 3.02 5.38 8.75
CA ALA A 124 3.84 4.52 7.91
C ALA A 124 2.92 3.48 7.23
N LEU A 125 2.71 3.64 5.93
CA LEU A 125 2.03 2.67 5.08
C LEU A 125 2.71 1.30 5.16
N ASN A 126 1.86 0.29 5.26
CA ASN A 126 2.21 -1.12 5.12
C ASN A 126 1.07 -1.77 4.33
N ILE A 127 1.32 -2.02 3.05
CA ILE A 127 0.31 -2.45 2.09
C ILE A 127 0.87 -3.64 1.35
N TYR A 128 0.23 -4.78 1.56
CA TYR A 128 0.52 -6.00 0.83
C TYR A 128 -0.13 -5.94 -0.55
N ALA A 129 0.55 -6.48 -1.55
CA ALA A 129 0.02 -6.64 -2.88
C ALA A 129 -1.36 -7.29 -2.79
N SER A 130 -2.30 -6.82 -3.61
CA SER A 130 -3.66 -7.37 -3.70
C SER A 130 -4.62 -7.04 -2.54
N THR A 131 -4.15 -6.38 -1.47
CA THR A 131 -5.02 -5.89 -0.37
C THR A 131 -5.64 -4.52 -0.65
N ASP A 132 -5.04 -3.77 -1.58
CA ASP A 132 -5.53 -2.46 -2.02
C ASP A 132 -6.35 -2.58 -3.31
N THR A 133 -7.31 -1.68 -3.51
CA THR A 133 -8.15 -1.66 -4.73
C THR A 133 -8.27 -0.23 -5.26
N GLU A 134 -8.52 -0.07 -6.56
CA GLU A 134 -8.66 1.24 -7.23
C GLU A 134 -9.69 2.14 -6.51
N ARG A 135 -10.80 1.55 -6.03
CA ARG A 135 -11.83 2.24 -5.23
C ARG A 135 -11.31 2.82 -3.91
N HIS A 136 -10.38 2.16 -3.24
CA HIS A 136 -9.81 2.60 -1.97
C HIS A 136 -8.60 3.54 -2.12
N ILE A 137 -7.97 3.56 -3.30
CA ILE A 137 -6.89 4.47 -3.64
C ILE A 137 -7.47 5.83 -4.05
N GLY A 138 -8.51 5.79 -4.88
CA GLY A 138 -9.13 6.96 -5.48
C GLY A 138 -8.40 7.43 -6.73
N GLU A 139 -9.00 8.39 -7.42
CA GLU A 139 -8.46 8.99 -8.64
C GLU A 139 -7.56 10.20 -8.32
N PRO A 140 -6.60 10.55 -9.19
CA PRO A 140 -5.80 11.74 -9.02
C PRO A 140 -6.70 13.01 -9.04
N PRO A 141 -6.31 14.08 -8.32
CA PRO A 141 -7.01 15.35 -8.39
C PRO A 141 -7.17 15.82 -9.84
N ASN A 142 -8.38 16.23 -10.23
CA ASN A 142 -8.76 16.65 -11.59
C ASN A 142 -8.85 15.54 -12.66
N ALA A 143 -8.82 14.25 -12.30
CA ALA A 143 -9.03 13.15 -13.24
C ALA A 143 -10.35 13.26 -14.02
N ASN A 144 -11.44 13.58 -13.32
CA ASN A 144 -12.77 13.78 -13.90
C ASN A 144 -12.83 14.86 -15.00
N MET A 145 -11.92 15.84 -14.97
CA MET A 145 -11.87 16.93 -15.97
C MET A 145 -10.97 16.63 -17.17
N ARG A 146 -10.11 15.59 -17.08
CA ARG A 146 -9.04 15.32 -18.05
C ARG A 146 -9.07 13.88 -18.56
N HIS A 147 -10.24 13.47 -19.07
CA HIS A 147 -10.48 12.12 -19.64
C HIS A 147 -9.56 11.75 -20.82
N ASN A 148 -8.91 12.74 -21.45
CA ASN A 148 -8.00 12.52 -22.58
C ASN A 148 -6.56 12.12 -22.16
N LYS A 149 -6.23 12.15 -20.87
CA LYS A 149 -4.89 11.76 -20.38
C LYS A 149 -4.95 10.44 -19.64
N ALA A 150 -3.90 9.62 -19.82
CA ALA A 150 -3.72 8.43 -19.01
C ALA A 150 -3.56 8.81 -17.52
N ILE A 151 -4.15 8.02 -16.62
CA ILE A 151 -4.13 8.24 -15.17
C ILE A 151 -2.69 8.34 -14.63
N GLU A 152 -1.76 7.58 -15.21
CA GLU A 152 -0.33 7.60 -14.91
C GLU A 152 0.29 8.99 -15.15
N ILE A 153 -0.07 9.64 -16.26
CA ILE A 153 0.40 10.99 -16.60
C ILE A 153 -0.16 12.02 -15.61
N LEU A 154 -1.42 11.85 -15.18
CA LEU A 154 -2.03 12.73 -14.18
C LEU A 154 -1.36 12.61 -12.81
N TRP A 155 -1.01 11.40 -12.39
CA TRP A 155 -0.23 11.20 -11.16
C TRP A 155 1.16 11.82 -11.27
N GLN A 156 1.84 11.66 -12.41
CA GLN A 156 3.13 12.27 -12.65
C GLN A 156 3.06 13.81 -12.55
N GLU A 157 2.12 14.44 -13.25
CA GLU A 157 1.91 15.90 -13.21
C GLU A 157 1.65 16.39 -11.77
N GLN A 158 0.86 15.63 -11.01
CA GLN A 158 0.50 16.00 -9.65
C GLN A 158 1.70 15.90 -8.69
N VAL A 159 2.51 14.86 -8.81
CA VAL A 159 3.74 14.72 -8.03
C VAL A 159 4.75 15.79 -8.43
N GLU A 160 4.96 16.07 -9.71
CA GLU A 160 5.88 17.11 -10.17
C GLU A 160 5.46 18.51 -9.72
N THR A 161 4.16 18.78 -9.62
CA THR A 161 3.64 20.07 -9.14
C THR A 161 3.98 20.31 -7.67
N GLN A 162 3.89 19.26 -6.84
CA GLN A 162 4.14 19.36 -5.40
C GLN A 162 5.61 19.20 -5.03
N PHE A 163 6.36 18.44 -5.81
CA PHE A 163 7.77 18.14 -5.61
C PHE A 163 8.56 18.69 -6.80
N LYS A 164 8.68 20.03 -6.88
CA LYS A 164 9.51 20.67 -7.92
C LYS A 164 10.93 20.11 -7.84
N LYS A 165 11.53 19.80 -8.99
CA LYS A 165 12.94 19.42 -9.08
C LYS A 165 13.77 20.53 -8.44
N SER A 166 14.40 20.25 -7.31
CA SER A 166 15.47 21.11 -6.81
C SER A 166 16.56 21.07 -7.88
N GLN A 167 16.74 22.19 -8.58
CA GLN A 167 17.94 22.40 -9.41
C GLN A 167 19.17 22.49 -8.51
#